data_AF-A0A512AXV0-F1
#
_entry.id   AF-A0A512AXV0-F1
#
_cell.length_a   1.000
_cell.length_b   1.000
_cell.length_c   1.000
_cell.angle_alpha   90.00
_cell.angle_beta   90.00
_cell.angle_gamma   90.00
#
_symmetry.space_group_name_H-M   'P 1'
#
loop_
_entity.id
_entity.type
_entity.pdbx_description
1 polymer ?
#
loop_
_entity_poly.entity_id
_entity_poly.type
_entity_poly.pdbx_seq_one_letter_code
_entity_poly.pdbx_strand_id
1 'polypeptide(L)'
;MASGLDVPWEMVWGPDNNIWFTEQGGTVSKLNPATGQRKILLKIPDVYRRRSMGLLGMALHPDFKKSPYVFLDYTYLQGEAVRSRVVRYTYQRDTLTSPVILLDDIPGANGHNGSRVVISPDGKLMMTTGDLNVGKNAQDKNSINGKILRMNLDGSVPADNPIPGSRVWSWGHRNAQGLVWGPNGNLYSSEHGDASNDELNLIGKSNNYGWPTVEGYCDRPEEKNFCATTQVTEPLIAWTPVIAPAGIEFYNGAAIPEWRNAILLTTLKTQTLRVLKLNSGGTAVVKEEIYLDKAYGRLRDVVVSPAGDIYVSTSNKDWNPAEGFPKPTDDRIIRLYRIKKGETITKAPTQITAPATQATASAAPLALPDLVIPGKIVYDQYCVSCHKSDGLGVAETFPPLQGAEQVGDKNALIKIMLNGLSGPVKVKGVEYNQQMPAFAFLSDKEIADVLTYVRYQFGDKASGIATVEVTKARGASKK
;
A
#
# COMPACT_ATOMS: atom_id res chain seq x y z
N MET A 1 11.00 19.81 -1.86
CA MET A 1 10.13 20.93 -1.41
C MET A 1 10.16 21.04 0.10
N ALA A 2 9.91 19.94 0.82
CA ALA A 2 10.12 19.82 2.25
C ALA A 2 10.96 18.57 2.56
N SER A 3 11.61 18.55 3.72
CA SER A 3 12.49 17.47 4.20
C SER A 3 12.37 17.34 5.72
N GLY A 4 12.87 16.24 6.29
CA GLY A 4 12.81 16.02 7.73
C GLY A 4 11.39 15.75 8.23
N LEU A 5 10.49 15.33 7.34
CA LEU A 5 9.12 15.00 7.67
C LEU A 5 9.03 13.64 8.37
N ASP A 6 7.87 13.38 8.96
CA ASP A 6 7.57 12.13 9.66
C ASP A 6 6.48 11.32 8.92
N VAL A 7 6.89 10.61 7.86
CA VAL A 7 6.03 9.79 7.00
C VAL A 7 4.75 10.55 6.57
N PRO A 8 4.85 11.48 5.58
CA PRO A 8 3.68 12.16 5.04
C PRO A 8 2.74 11.14 4.38
N TRP A 9 1.60 10.86 5.02
CA TRP A 9 0.76 9.71 4.69
C TRP A 9 -0.32 10.02 3.66
N GLU A 10 -1.09 11.09 3.89
CA GLU A 10 -2.04 11.68 2.95
C GLU A 10 -1.52 13.04 2.48
N MET A 11 -1.66 13.35 1.19
CA MET A 11 -1.48 14.68 0.62
C MET A 11 -2.73 15.10 -0.18
N VAL A 12 -3.21 16.31 0.08
CA VAL A 12 -4.31 16.93 -0.67
C VAL A 12 -3.90 18.30 -1.16
N TRP A 13 -4.21 18.63 -2.41
CA TRP A 13 -4.05 20.00 -2.89
C TRP A 13 -5.17 20.86 -2.32
N GLY A 14 -4.80 21.77 -1.42
CA GLY A 14 -5.74 22.61 -0.71
C GLY A 14 -6.36 23.71 -1.58
N PRO A 15 -7.53 24.24 -1.18
CA PRO A 15 -8.18 25.35 -1.87
C PRO A 15 -7.41 26.68 -1.76
N ASP A 16 -6.38 26.72 -0.90
CA ASP A 16 -5.48 27.84 -0.69
C ASP A 16 -4.14 27.69 -1.47
N ASN A 17 -4.08 26.76 -2.43
CA ASN A 17 -2.89 26.43 -3.23
C ASN A 17 -1.69 25.96 -2.41
N ASN A 18 -1.92 25.47 -1.19
CA ASN A 18 -0.94 24.73 -0.41
C ASN A 18 -1.16 23.24 -0.56
N ILE A 19 -0.11 22.45 -0.32
CA ILE A 19 -0.23 21.01 -0.15
C ILE A 19 -0.53 20.76 1.32
N TRP A 20 -1.69 20.22 1.62
CA TRP A 20 -2.06 19.79 2.95
C TRP A 20 -1.64 18.34 3.11
N PHE A 21 -1.10 17.97 4.26
CA PHE A 21 -0.68 16.61 4.48
C PHE A 21 -0.77 16.19 5.94
N THR A 22 -1.01 14.89 6.13
CA THR A 22 -0.89 14.23 7.42
C THR A 22 0.49 13.62 7.57
N GLU A 23 1.02 13.63 8.79
CA GLU A 23 2.20 12.86 9.17
C GLU A 23 1.78 11.77 10.14
N GLN A 24 2.32 10.57 9.96
CA GLN A 24 1.93 9.37 10.72
C GLN A 24 2.01 9.58 12.24
N GLY A 25 2.91 10.45 12.71
CA GLY A 25 3.05 10.88 14.10
C GLY A 25 1.96 11.79 14.66
N GLY A 26 0.86 12.06 13.92
CA GLY A 26 -0.30 12.77 14.46
C GLY A 26 -0.35 14.27 14.17
N THR A 27 0.40 14.73 13.17
CA THR A 27 0.43 16.16 12.78
C THR A 27 -0.27 16.38 11.45
N VAL A 28 -1.11 17.41 11.37
CA VAL A 28 -1.60 17.96 10.09
C VAL A 28 -0.85 19.23 9.79
N SER A 29 -0.29 19.33 8.59
CA SER A 29 0.47 20.49 8.12
C SER A 29 -0.03 20.95 6.77
N LYS A 30 0.26 22.20 6.42
CA LYS A 30 0.25 22.68 5.03
C LYS A 30 1.64 23.16 4.61
N LEU A 31 1.96 22.96 3.33
CA LEU A 31 3.22 23.32 2.70
C LEU A 31 2.94 24.27 1.52
N ASN A 32 3.59 25.43 1.54
CA ASN A 32 3.56 26.34 0.40
C ASN A 32 4.48 25.82 -0.71
N PRO A 33 3.95 25.49 -1.91
CA PRO A 33 4.75 24.91 -2.99
C PRO A 33 5.65 25.94 -3.69
N ALA A 34 5.48 27.24 -3.47
CA ALA A 34 6.36 28.27 -4.02
C ALA A 34 7.56 28.53 -3.11
N THR A 35 7.36 28.57 -1.79
CA THR A 35 8.41 28.94 -0.82
C THR A 35 9.01 27.75 -0.08
N GLY A 36 8.34 26.60 -0.08
CA GLY A 36 8.70 25.45 0.76
C GLY A 36 8.36 25.66 2.25
N GLN A 37 7.67 26.75 2.61
CA GLN A 37 7.31 27.03 4.00
C GLN A 37 6.24 26.05 4.48
N ARG A 38 6.53 25.32 5.56
CA ARG A 38 5.60 24.44 6.26
C ARG A 38 4.95 25.17 7.43
N LYS A 39 3.64 24.96 7.61
CA LYS A 39 2.87 25.40 8.79
C LYS A 39 2.11 24.23 9.37
N ILE A 40 2.27 24.00 10.67
CA ILE A 40 1.48 23.01 11.41
C ILE A 40 0.10 23.60 11.71
N LEU A 41 -0.94 22.82 11.44
CA LEU A 41 -2.34 23.21 11.63
C LEU A 41 -3.00 22.49 12.81
N LEU A 42 -2.52 21.29 13.13
CA LEU A 42 -3.04 20.44 14.21
C LEU A 42 -1.97 19.47 14.68
N LYS A 43 -1.98 19.17 15.98
CA LYS A 43 -1.36 17.99 16.57
C LYS A 43 -2.41 17.24 17.36
N ILE A 44 -2.61 15.96 17.06
CA ILE A 44 -3.60 15.11 17.71
C ILE A 44 -2.87 14.28 18.78
N PRO A 45 -3.17 14.48 20.08
CA PRO A 45 -2.38 13.89 21.16
C PRO A 45 -2.62 12.40 21.38
N ASP A 46 -3.80 11.88 21.02
CA ASP A 46 -4.22 10.48 21.24
C ASP A 46 -3.90 9.55 20.07
N VAL A 47 -3.14 10.02 19.07
CA VAL A 47 -2.70 9.17 17.95
C VAL A 47 -1.79 8.07 18.46
N TYR A 48 -2.20 6.83 18.21
CA TYR A 48 -1.37 5.66 18.43
C TYR A 48 -0.61 5.30 17.14
N ARG A 49 0.69 5.58 17.13
CA ARG A 49 1.58 5.21 16.03
C ARG A 49 2.37 3.95 16.38
N ARG A 50 2.17 2.90 15.58
CA ARG A 50 2.98 1.69 15.57
C ARG A 50 2.84 0.98 14.23
N ARG A 51 3.96 0.56 13.62
CA ARG A 51 3.97 -0.03 12.26
C ARG A 51 3.21 0.83 11.23
N SER A 52 2.06 0.34 10.76
CA SER A 52 1.22 1.01 9.76
C SER A 52 0.18 1.96 10.35
N MET A 53 0.05 1.99 11.67
CA MET A 53 -0.88 2.84 12.42
C MET A 53 -0.35 4.26 12.61
N GLY A 54 -1.26 5.21 12.81
CA GLY A 54 -0.94 6.61 13.10
C GLY A 54 -2.09 7.53 12.68
N LEU A 55 -1.75 8.78 12.34
CA LEU A 55 -2.63 9.66 11.58
C LEU A 55 -2.44 9.37 10.08
N LEU A 56 -3.54 9.04 9.40
CA LEU A 56 -3.51 8.42 8.09
C LEU A 56 -4.29 9.29 7.10
N GLY A 57 -5.50 8.90 6.72
CA GLY A 57 -6.25 9.55 5.66
C GLY A 57 -6.72 10.96 6.01
N MET A 58 -6.85 11.79 4.98
CA MET A 58 -7.42 13.12 5.07
C MET A 58 -8.21 13.51 3.82
N ALA A 59 -9.38 14.12 4.02
CA ALA A 59 -10.12 14.77 2.95
C ALA A 59 -10.51 16.21 3.36
N LEU A 60 -10.53 17.11 2.38
CA LEU A 60 -11.04 18.47 2.54
C LEU A 60 -12.43 18.56 1.93
N HIS A 61 -13.35 19.25 2.59
CA HIS A 61 -14.69 19.49 2.05
C HIS A 61 -14.61 20.20 0.68
N PRO A 62 -15.38 19.76 -0.35
CA PRO A 62 -15.27 20.33 -1.71
C PRO A 62 -15.70 21.81 -1.77
N ASP A 63 -16.73 22.20 -1.02
CA ASP A 63 -17.10 23.61 -0.81
C ASP A 63 -16.42 24.20 0.43
N PHE A 64 -15.08 24.22 0.43
CA PHE A 64 -14.28 24.59 1.61
C PHE A 64 -14.53 26.04 2.09
N LYS A 65 -14.99 26.93 1.21
CA LYS A 65 -15.29 28.32 1.57
C LYS A 65 -16.52 28.43 2.46
N LYS A 66 -17.56 27.61 2.20
CA LYS A 66 -18.78 27.59 3.03
C LYS A 66 -18.67 26.63 4.20
N SER A 67 -18.02 25.51 3.97
CA SER A 67 -17.85 24.42 4.92
C SER A 67 -16.36 24.12 5.06
N PRO A 68 -15.61 24.87 5.88
CA PRO A 68 -14.16 24.70 6.04
C PRO A 68 -13.85 23.45 6.88
N TYR A 69 -14.33 22.28 6.45
CA TYR A 69 -14.22 21.03 7.17
C TYR A 69 -13.07 20.18 6.63
N VAL A 70 -12.34 19.57 7.55
CA VAL A 70 -11.27 18.61 7.29
C VAL A 70 -11.65 17.31 7.98
N PHE A 71 -11.66 16.22 7.23
CA PHE A 71 -11.97 14.88 7.72
C PHE A 71 -10.66 14.11 7.85
N LEU A 72 -10.41 13.52 9.02
CA LEU A 72 -9.19 12.78 9.33
C LEU A 72 -9.54 11.38 9.80
N ASP A 73 -8.78 10.38 9.35
CA ASP A 73 -8.77 9.06 9.97
C ASP A 73 -7.46 8.85 10.73
N TYR A 74 -7.57 8.34 11.96
CA TYR A 74 -6.39 7.98 12.75
C TYR A 74 -6.68 6.89 13.76
N THR A 75 -5.63 6.14 14.07
CA THR A 75 -5.65 5.08 15.07
C THR A 75 -5.35 5.60 16.46
N TYR A 76 -6.00 5.01 17.47
CA TYR A 76 -5.82 5.32 18.89
C TYR A 76 -5.92 4.03 19.72
N LEU A 77 -5.59 4.11 21.01
CA LEU A 77 -5.78 3.02 21.96
C LEU A 77 -7.06 3.19 22.78
N GLN A 78 -7.85 2.14 22.89
CA GLN A 78 -8.92 2.00 23.86
C GLN A 78 -8.55 0.87 24.83
N GLY A 79 -7.94 1.22 25.96
CA GLY A 79 -7.21 0.25 26.77
C GLY A 79 -6.03 -0.32 25.96
N GLU A 80 -5.99 -1.64 25.79
CA GLU A 80 -4.98 -2.32 24.95
C GLU A 80 -5.44 -2.54 23.50
N ALA A 81 -6.73 -2.31 23.22
CA ALA A 81 -7.28 -2.51 21.88
C ALA A 81 -6.90 -1.36 20.95
N VAL A 82 -6.38 -1.70 19.77
CA VAL A 82 -6.16 -0.75 18.69
C VAL A 82 -7.49 -0.46 18.01
N ARG A 83 -7.84 0.81 17.87
CA ARG A 83 -9.02 1.30 17.18
C ARG A 83 -8.66 2.39 16.18
N SER A 84 -9.54 2.67 15.22
CA SER A 84 -9.49 3.86 14.35
C SER A 84 -10.79 4.64 14.45
N ARG A 85 -10.73 5.91 14.04
CA ARG A 85 -11.88 6.80 13.99
C ARG A 85 -11.76 7.82 12.89
N VAL A 86 -12.91 8.22 12.37
CA VAL A 86 -13.06 9.36 11.46
C VAL A 86 -13.54 10.56 12.25
N VAL A 87 -12.78 11.65 12.19
CA VAL A 87 -13.08 12.90 12.91
C VAL A 87 -13.09 14.07 11.94
N ARG A 88 -14.15 14.87 12.00
CA ARG A 88 -14.25 16.15 11.31
C ARG A 88 -13.73 17.28 12.19
N TYR A 89 -12.85 18.10 11.65
CA TYR A 89 -12.39 19.35 12.25
C TYR A 89 -12.88 20.54 11.43
N THR A 90 -12.94 21.71 12.06
CA THR A 90 -13.21 23.00 11.42
C THR A 90 -11.92 23.79 11.29
N TYR A 91 -11.58 24.21 10.08
CA TYR A 91 -10.44 25.06 9.79
C TYR A 91 -10.78 26.54 9.99
N GLN A 92 -9.99 27.22 10.84
CA GLN A 92 -10.11 28.63 11.09
C GLN A 92 -8.75 29.21 11.50
N ARG A 93 -8.38 30.37 10.93
CA ARG A 93 -7.14 31.12 11.28
C ARG A 93 -5.87 30.25 11.27
N ASP A 94 -5.70 29.42 10.23
CA ASP A 94 -4.60 28.47 10.12
C ASP A 94 -4.49 27.45 11.26
N THR A 95 -5.62 27.00 11.78
CA THR A 95 -5.69 25.95 12.80
C THR A 95 -6.91 25.07 12.57
N LEU A 96 -6.82 23.80 12.92
CA LEU A 96 -7.97 22.89 12.96
C LEU A 96 -8.50 22.79 14.39
N THR A 97 -9.79 23.00 14.57
CA THR A 97 -10.47 23.05 15.88
C THR A 97 -11.80 22.30 15.83
N SER A 98 -12.51 22.24 16.95
CA SER A 98 -13.90 21.74 17.04
C SER A 98 -14.06 20.32 16.47
N PRO A 99 -13.36 19.32 17.03
CA PRO A 99 -13.45 17.93 16.57
C PRO A 99 -14.87 17.39 16.76
N VAL A 100 -15.37 16.69 15.74
CA VAL A 100 -16.63 15.93 15.76
C VAL A 100 -16.35 14.53 15.25
N ILE A 101 -16.52 13.52 16.10
CA ILE A 101 -16.35 12.11 15.72
C ILE A 101 -17.54 11.71 14.83
N LEU A 102 -17.23 11.22 13.63
CA LEU A 102 -18.23 10.77 12.65
C LEU A 102 -18.41 9.25 12.66
N LEU A 103 -17.33 8.53 12.92
CA LEU A 103 -17.29 7.09 13.09
C LEU A 103 -16.19 6.76 14.09
N ASP A 104 -16.51 5.99 15.11
CA ASP A 104 -15.58 5.61 16.18
C ASP A 104 -15.48 4.09 16.29
N ASP A 105 -14.56 3.63 17.13
CA ASP A 105 -14.42 2.21 17.53
C ASP A 105 -14.20 1.24 16.35
N ILE A 106 -13.63 1.73 15.25
CA ILE A 106 -13.29 0.87 14.10
C ILE A 106 -12.18 -0.08 14.56
N PRO A 107 -12.35 -1.41 14.52
CA PRO A 107 -11.29 -2.31 14.92
C PRO A 107 -10.04 -2.10 14.05
N GLY A 108 -8.87 -2.04 14.70
CA GLY A 108 -7.57 -1.87 14.05
C GLY A 108 -6.58 -2.95 14.46
N ALA A 109 -5.45 -3.04 13.76
CA ALA A 109 -4.40 -4.02 14.02
C ALA A 109 -3.00 -3.49 13.65
N ASN A 110 -1.96 -4.30 13.91
CA ASN A 110 -0.57 -4.03 13.53
C ASN A 110 -0.32 -3.94 12.01
N GLY A 111 -1.33 -4.22 11.19
CA GLY A 111 -1.34 -4.17 9.74
C GLY A 111 -2.77 -4.12 9.23
N HIS A 112 -2.93 -3.76 7.95
CA HIS A 112 -4.21 -3.82 7.23
C HIS A 112 -5.32 -2.95 7.83
N ASN A 113 -5.03 -1.68 8.10
CA ASN A 113 -6.03 -0.73 8.58
C ASN A 113 -6.75 0.00 7.42
N GLY A 114 -6.19 0.01 6.20
CA GLY A 114 -6.72 0.78 5.08
C GLY A 114 -6.48 2.28 5.27
N SER A 115 -7.54 3.01 5.64
CA SER A 115 -7.54 4.40 6.12
C SER A 115 -7.52 5.51 5.07
N ARG A 116 -7.58 5.22 3.77
CA ARG A 116 -7.69 6.29 2.76
C ARG A 116 -9.08 6.91 2.79
N VAL A 117 -9.18 8.24 2.74
CA VAL A 117 -10.45 8.97 2.82
C VAL A 117 -10.62 9.89 1.62
N VAL A 118 -11.77 9.85 0.96
CA VAL A 118 -12.13 10.78 -0.13
C VAL A 118 -13.56 11.29 0.04
N ILE A 119 -13.89 12.39 -0.65
CA ILE A 119 -15.27 12.84 -0.78
C ILE A 119 -15.75 12.55 -2.19
N SER A 120 -16.88 11.87 -2.30
CA SER A 120 -17.51 11.51 -3.57
C SER A 120 -18.17 12.73 -4.25
N PRO A 121 -18.35 12.71 -5.58
CA PRO A 121 -19.01 13.79 -6.32
C PRO A 121 -20.42 14.13 -5.81
N ASP A 122 -21.13 13.16 -5.24
CA ASP A 122 -22.44 13.32 -4.61
C ASP A 122 -22.37 13.70 -3.12
N GLY A 123 -21.20 14.16 -2.64
CA GLY A 123 -21.02 14.76 -1.33
C GLY A 123 -21.11 13.76 -0.17
N LYS A 124 -20.49 12.59 -0.32
CA LYS A 124 -20.39 11.56 0.72
C LYS A 124 -18.95 11.31 1.08
N LEU A 125 -18.69 11.02 2.33
CA LEU A 125 -17.37 10.59 2.77
C LEU A 125 -17.21 9.10 2.47
N MET A 126 -16.13 8.74 1.79
CA MET A 126 -15.77 7.35 1.53
C MET A 126 -14.43 7.03 2.16
N MET A 127 -14.32 5.83 2.73
CA MET A 127 -13.14 5.40 3.48
C MET A 127 -12.79 3.95 3.20
N THR A 128 -11.51 3.64 3.00
CA THR A 128 -11.03 2.26 2.95
C THR A 128 -10.78 1.71 4.36
N THR A 129 -11.05 0.43 4.55
CA THR A 129 -10.72 -0.32 5.77
C THR A 129 -10.10 -1.65 5.37
N GLY A 130 -9.02 -2.03 6.02
CA GLY A 130 -8.42 -3.35 5.77
C GLY A 130 -9.03 -4.45 6.64
N ASP A 131 -8.68 -5.70 6.33
CA ASP A 131 -9.24 -6.92 6.92
C ASP A 131 -8.66 -7.27 8.29
N LEU A 132 -7.64 -6.54 8.75
CA LEU A 132 -6.88 -6.77 9.99
C LEU A 132 -6.07 -8.07 10.03
N ASN A 133 -5.69 -8.62 8.87
CA ASN A 133 -5.15 -9.99 8.71
C ASN A 133 -6.15 -11.09 9.10
N VAL A 134 -7.44 -10.78 9.05
CA VAL A 134 -8.51 -11.73 9.35
C VAL A 134 -9.42 -11.77 8.13
N GLY A 135 -9.02 -12.54 7.10
CA GLY A 135 -9.66 -12.52 5.78
C GLY A 135 -11.18 -12.71 5.79
N LYS A 136 -11.74 -13.48 6.75
CA LYS A 136 -13.20 -13.62 6.93
C LYS A 136 -13.92 -12.28 7.10
N ASN A 137 -13.26 -11.27 7.65
CA ASN A 137 -13.82 -9.93 7.81
C ASN A 137 -14.21 -9.34 6.46
N ALA A 138 -13.41 -9.58 5.42
CA ALA A 138 -13.61 -8.99 4.10
C ALA A 138 -14.92 -9.44 3.44
N GLN A 139 -15.29 -10.72 3.57
CA GLN A 139 -16.53 -11.27 3.03
C GLN A 139 -17.75 -11.04 3.95
N ASP A 140 -17.56 -10.90 5.26
CA ASP A 140 -18.65 -10.58 6.18
C ASP A 140 -19.14 -9.15 5.98
N LYS A 141 -20.37 -9.00 5.46
CA LYS A 141 -21.01 -7.70 5.19
C LYS A 141 -21.49 -6.97 6.45
N ASN A 142 -21.57 -7.66 7.59
CA ASN A 142 -21.88 -7.06 8.88
C ASN A 142 -20.63 -6.46 9.54
N SER A 143 -19.44 -6.84 9.08
CA SER A 143 -18.18 -6.24 9.48
C SER A 143 -17.93 -4.92 8.73
N ILE A 144 -17.27 -3.98 9.40
CA ILE A 144 -16.79 -2.73 8.80
C ILE A 144 -15.35 -2.82 8.31
N ASN A 145 -14.66 -3.95 8.52
CA ASN A 145 -13.27 -4.18 8.09
C ASN A 145 -13.23 -4.97 6.77
N GLY A 146 -12.21 -4.71 5.95
CA GLY A 146 -12.10 -5.26 4.60
C GLY A 146 -13.17 -4.73 3.65
N LYS A 147 -13.47 -3.43 3.77
CA LYS A 147 -14.56 -2.71 3.09
C LYS A 147 -14.08 -1.39 2.50
N ILE A 148 -14.82 -0.90 1.51
CA ILE A 148 -14.96 0.55 1.32
C ILE A 148 -16.28 0.96 1.95
N LEU A 149 -16.24 1.96 2.82
CA LEU A 149 -17.39 2.53 3.51
C LEU A 149 -17.82 3.82 2.79
N ARG A 150 -19.13 4.12 2.81
CA ARG A 150 -19.75 5.37 2.35
C ARG A 150 -20.70 5.90 3.41
N MET A 151 -20.49 7.15 3.84
CA MET A 151 -21.30 7.83 4.84
C MET A 151 -21.61 9.28 4.45
N ASN A 152 -22.67 9.88 5.00
CA ASN A 152 -22.90 11.31 4.87
C ASN A 152 -21.77 12.10 5.55
N LEU A 153 -21.61 13.38 5.23
CA LEU A 153 -20.56 14.24 5.81
C LEU A 153 -20.75 14.54 7.31
N ASP A 154 -21.90 14.16 7.87
CA ASP A 154 -22.20 14.16 9.31
C ASP A 154 -21.99 12.78 9.98
N GLY A 155 -21.53 11.78 9.21
CA GLY A 155 -21.30 10.41 9.68
C GLY A 155 -22.52 9.49 9.60
N SER A 156 -23.72 10.00 9.32
CA SER A 156 -24.93 9.18 9.19
C SER A 156 -24.92 8.27 7.97
N VAL A 157 -25.72 7.20 7.98
CA VAL A 157 -25.80 6.24 6.88
C VAL A 157 -26.68 6.80 5.75
N PRO A 158 -26.18 6.91 4.51
CA PRO A 158 -26.98 7.29 3.36
C PRO A 158 -28.08 6.26 3.08
N ALA A 159 -29.31 6.72 2.86
CA ALA A 159 -30.46 5.84 2.59
C ALA A 159 -30.31 5.07 1.26
N ASP A 160 -29.46 5.54 0.35
CA ASP A 160 -29.17 4.95 -0.95
C ASP A 160 -27.94 4.03 -0.95
N ASN A 161 -27.38 3.71 0.23
CA ASN A 161 -26.33 2.69 0.34
C ASN A 161 -26.87 1.30 -0.07
N PRO A 162 -26.00 0.40 -0.58
CA PRO A 162 -26.44 -0.90 -1.11
C PRO A 162 -27.00 -1.84 -0.05
N ILE A 163 -26.63 -1.66 1.22
CA ILE A 163 -27.13 -2.44 2.35
C ILE A 163 -27.85 -1.48 3.30
N PRO A 164 -29.18 -1.62 3.50
CA PRO A 164 -29.95 -0.75 4.38
C PRO A 164 -29.36 -0.68 5.80
N GLY A 165 -29.19 0.55 6.31
CA GLY A 165 -28.63 0.79 7.65
C GLY A 165 -27.12 0.55 7.78
N SER A 166 -26.43 0.17 6.71
CA SER A 166 -24.98 -0.09 6.72
C SER A 166 -24.18 0.96 5.93
N ARG A 167 -22.97 1.24 6.40
CA ARG A 167 -21.99 2.10 5.70
C ARG A 167 -21.27 1.37 4.58
N VAL A 168 -21.41 0.05 4.45
CA VAL A 168 -20.68 -0.73 3.44
C VAL A 168 -21.11 -0.33 2.02
N TRP A 169 -20.13 0.03 1.20
CA TRP A 169 -20.30 0.33 -0.22
C TRP A 169 -19.85 -0.84 -1.10
N SER A 170 -18.68 -1.40 -0.79
CA SER A 170 -18.12 -2.62 -1.39
C SER A 170 -17.37 -3.45 -0.35
N TRP A 171 -17.13 -4.72 -0.64
CA TRP A 171 -16.49 -5.67 0.26
C TRP A 171 -15.56 -6.62 -0.48
N GLY A 172 -14.88 -7.51 0.26
CA GLY A 172 -13.86 -8.39 -0.30
C GLY A 172 -12.53 -7.68 -0.51
N HIS A 173 -12.18 -6.75 0.39
CA HIS A 173 -10.89 -6.03 0.37
C HIS A 173 -9.95 -6.54 1.47
N ARG A 174 -8.65 -6.61 1.16
CA ARG A 174 -7.55 -6.92 2.07
C ARG A 174 -7.01 -5.67 2.76
N ASN A 175 -6.40 -4.75 2.01
CA ASN A 175 -5.76 -3.55 2.56
C ASN A 175 -5.59 -2.46 1.49
N ALA A 176 -6.71 -1.83 1.10
CA ALA A 176 -6.72 -0.72 0.16
C ALA A 176 -6.10 0.55 0.77
N GLN A 177 -5.06 1.09 0.14
CA GLN A 177 -4.31 2.25 0.63
C GLN A 177 -4.35 3.46 -0.29
N GLY A 178 -4.91 3.36 -1.49
CA GLY A 178 -5.17 4.49 -2.37
C GLY A 178 -6.61 4.47 -2.84
N LEU A 179 -7.18 5.65 -3.05
CA LEU A 179 -8.57 5.84 -3.46
C LEU A 179 -8.66 7.18 -4.18
N VAL A 180 -9.14 7.21 -5.42
CA VAL A 180 -9.25 8.46 -6.19
C VAL A 180 -10.42 8.42 -7.17
N TRP A 181 -11.09 9.55 -7.32
CA TRP A 181 -12.07 9.75 -8.38
C TRP A 181 -11.37 10.14 -9.68
N GLY A 182 -11.65 9.40 -10.74
CA GLY A 182 -11.19 9.73 -12.09
C GLY A 182 -12.33 10.16 -13.01
N PRO A 183 -12.21 9.92 -14.33
CA PRO A 183 -13.17 10.38 -15.30
C PRO A 183 -14.51 9.63 -15.15
N ASN A 184 -15.58 10.21 -15.68
CA ASN A 184 -16.90 9.57 -15.76
C ASN A 184 -17.51 9.13 -14.41
N GLY A 185 -17.01 9.68 -13.29
CA GLY A 185 -17.43 9.25 -11.96
C GLY A 185 -16.89 7.87 -11.55
N ASN A 186 -15.80 7.42 -12.17
CA ASN A 186 -15.12 6.18 -11.77
C ASN A 186 -14.32 6.40 -10.48
N LEU A 187 -14.45 5.48 -9.54
CA LEU A 187 -13.63 5.43 -8.33
C LEU A 187 -12.58 4.33 -8.48
N TYR A 188 -11.31 4.67 -8.35
CA TYR A 188 -10.21 3.70 -8.42
C TYR A 188 -9.66 3.46 -7.02
N SER A 189 -9.22 2.24 -6.75
CA SER A 189 -8.57 1.86 -5.50
C SER A 189 -7.30 1.09 -5.78
N SER A 190 -6.23 1.38 -5.05
CA SER A 190 -5.01 0.58 -5.07
C SER A 190 -4.88 -0.22 -3.78
N GLU A 191 -4.52 -1.49 -3.92
CA GLU A 191 -4.68 -2.45 -2.84
C GLU A 191 -3.50 -3.42 -2.73
N HIS A 192 -3.07 -3.66 -1.49
CA HIS A 192 -2.04 -4.66 -1.20
C HIS A 192 -2.63 -6.07 -1.21
N GLY A 193 -2.15 -6.93 -2.09
CA GLY A 193 -2.34 -8.37 -2.06
C GLY A 193 -1.47 -9.05 -1.00
N ASP A 194 -1.51 -10.39 -0.92
CA ASP A 194 -0.80 -11.13 0.11
C ASP A 194 0.70 -11.32 -0.20
N ALA A 195 1.09 -12.46 -0.76
CA ALA A 195 2.42 -12.67 -1.35
C ALA A 195 2.46 -12.34 -2.85
N SER A 196 1.30 -12.20 -3.46
CA SER A 196 1.03 -11.99 -4.88
C SER A 196 -0.11 -11.01 -5.06
N ASN A 197 -0.35 -10.59 -6.30
CA ASN A 197 -1.56 -9.90 -6.73
C ASN A 197 -1.88 -8.66 -5.89
N ASP A 198 -0.95 -7.70 -5.85
CA ASP A 198 -1.36 -6.31 -5.59
C ASP A 198 -2.26 -5.84 -6.73
N GLU A 199 -3.19 -4.92 -6.47
CA GLU A 199 -4.26 -4.60 -7.40
C GLU A 199 -4.48 -3.11 -7.62
N LEU A 200 -4.94 -2.76 -8.83
CA LEU A 200 -5.71 -1.55 -9.08
C LEU A 200 -7.14 -1.96 -9.46
N ASN A 201 -8.10 -1.54 -8.65
CA ASN A 201 -9.51 -1.87 -8.77
C ASN A 201 -10.34 -0.70 -9.27
N LEU A 202 -11.35 -0.99 -10.09
CA LEU A 202 -12.45 -0.06 -10.38
C LEU A 202 -13.60 -0.33 -9.40
N ILE A 203 -13.84 0.62 -8.50
CA ILE A 203 -14.77 0.48 -7.37
C ILE A 203 -16.22 0.73 -7.81
N GLY A 204 -17.07 -0.28 -7.59
CA GLY A 204 -18.50 -0.25 -7.90
C GLY A 204 -19.37 -0.47 -6.67
N LYS A 205 -20.58 0.10 -6.71
CA LYS A 205 -21.60 -0.09 -5.67
C LYS A 205 -21.97 -1.57 -5.57
N SER A 206 -21.96 -2.12 -4.36
CA SER A 206 -22.35 -3.51 -4.08
C SER A 206 -21.46 -4.57 -4.74
N ASN A 207 -20.24 -4.22 -5.14
CA ASN A 207 -19.29 -5.17 -5.71
C ASN A 207 -18.53 -5.94 -4.61
N ASN A 208 -18.19 -7.19 -4.94
CA ASN A 208 -17.32 -8.06 -4.15
C ASN A 208 -15.96 -8.20 -4.87
N TYR A 209 -14.87 -7.83 -4.21
CA TYR A 209 -13.50 -7.89 -4.76
C TYR A 209 -12.77 -9.20 -4.43
N GLY A 210 -13.48 -10.20 -3.90
CA GLY A 210 -13.02 -11.59 -3.88
C GLY A 210 -12.14 -11.99 -2.68
N TRP A 211 -11.40 -11.06 -2.05
CA TRP A 211 -10.54 -11.41 -0.91
C TRP A 211 -11.35 -12.01 0.25
N PRO A 212 -10.88 -13.09 0.91
CA PRO A 212 -9.58 -13.74 0.73
C PRO A 212 -9.61 -14.95 -0.21
N THR A 213 -10.77 -15.27 -0.78
CA THR A 213 -10.93 -16.48 -1.58
C THR A 213 -10.33 -16.33 -2.96
N VAL A 214 -10.38 -15.12 -3.53
CA VAL A 214 -9.78 -14.77 -4.82
C VAL A 214 -8.73 -13.68 -4.59
N GLU A 215 -7.55 -13.87 -5.15
CA GLU A 215 -6.47 -12.87 -5.19
C GLU A 215 -6.19 -12.48 -6.64
N GLY A 216 -6.49 -11.24 -7.04
CA GLY A 216 -6.38 -10.83 -8.43
C GLY A 216 -7.55 -11.33 -9.27
N TYR A 217 -7.28 -12.27 -10.17
CA TYR A 217 -8.27 -12.77 -11.14
C TYR A 217 -8.85 -14.11 -10.69
N CYS A 218 -9.99 -14.50 -11.24
CA CYS A 218 -10.62 -15.81 -11.05
C CYS A 218 -9.93 -16.90 -11.89
N ASP A 219 -8.61 -17.08 -11.72
CA ASP A 219 -7.79 -17.90 -12.60
C ASP A 219 -7.19 -19.16 -11.93
N ARG A 220 -7.11 -19.20 -10.59
CA ARG A 220 -6.57 -20.35 -9.88
C ARG A 220 -7.61 -21.48 -9.76
N PRO A 221 -7.21 -22.76 -9.84
CA PRO A 221 -8.14 -23.89 -9.71
C PRO A 221 -9.01 -23.84 -8.44
N GLU A 222 -8.44 -23.42 -7.31
CA GLU A 222 -9.11 -23.27 -6.02
C GLU A 222 -10.17 -22.14 -5.99
N GLU A 223 -10.03 -21.13 -6.85
CA GLU A 223 -10.92 -19.96 -6.92
C GLU A 223 -12.17 -20.23 -7.76
N LYS A 224 -12.08 -21.15 -8.73
CA LYS A 224 -13.13 -21.39 -9.75
C LYS A 224 -14.50 -21.67 -9.15
N ASN A 225 -14.57 -22.46 -8.08
CA ASN A 225 -15.85 -22.78 -7.44
C ASN A 225 -16.50 -21.55 -6.79
N PHE A 226 -15.68 -20.69 -6.16
CA PHE A 226 -16.16 -19.45 -5.59
C PHE A 226 -16.62 -18.48 -6.67
N CYS A 227 -15.83 -18.28 -7.73
CA CYS A 227 -16.20 -17.40 -8.84
C CYS A 227 -17.41 -17.89 -9.66
N ALA A 228 -17.68 -19.20 -9.66
CA ALA A 228 -18.87 -19.75 -10.30
C ALA A 228 -20.17 -19.49 -9.52
N THR A 229 -20.07 -19.26 -8.20
CA THR A 229 -21.23 -19.13 -7.29
C THR A 229 -21.37 -17.73 -6.69
N THR A 230 -20.31 -16.92 -6.76
CA THR A 230 -20.23 -15.57 -6.23
C THR A 230 -19.78 -14.63 -7.34
N GLN A 231 -20.51 -13.53 -7.55
CA GLN A 231 -20.09 -12.50 -8.50
C GLN A 231 -18.90 -11.73 -7.92
N VAL A 232 -17.71 -12.05 -8.42
CA VAL A 232 -16.44 -11.37 -8.11
C VAL A 232 -16.17 -10.31 -9.16
N THR A 233 -15.71 -9.14 -8.72
CA THR A 233 -15.20 -8.06 -9.57
C THR A 233 -13.68 -8.17 -9.60
N GLU A 234 -13.14 -8.48 -10.77
CA GLU A 234 -11.69 -8.57 -11.00
C GLU A 234 -11.04 -7.17 -11.11
N PRO A 235 -9.74 -7.04 -10.79
CA PRO A 235 -9.02 -5.79 -10.89
C PRO A 235 -8.79 -5.37 -12.35
N LEU A 236 -8.51 -4.08 -12.56
CA LEU A 236 -8.07 -3.56 -13.86
C LEU A 236 -6.67 -4.07 -14.25
N ILE A 237 -5.83 -4.30 -13.24
CA ILE A 237 -4.50 -4.87 -13.34
C ILE A 237 -4.10 -5.43 -11.97
N ALA A 238 -3.38 -6.54 -11.97
CA ALA A 238 -2.76 -7.13 -10.79
C ALA A 238 -1.25 -7.34 -11.00
N TRP A 239 -0.46 -7.22 -9.94
CA TRP A 239 1.00 -7.37 -9.98
C TRP A 239 1.48 -8.53 -9.11
N THR A 240 2.20 -9.46 -9.75
CA THR A 240 2.99 -10.50 -9.11
C THR A 240 4.40 -10.49 -9.73
N PRO A 241 5.48 -10.28 -8.96
CA PRO A 241 5.54 -10.07 -7.51
C PRO A 241 4.87 -8.77 -7.03
N VAL A 242 4.50 -8.74 -5.75
CA VAL A 242 3.89 -7.54 -5.11
C VAL A 242 4.81 -6.31 -5.17
N ILE A 243 4.20 -5.16 -5.42
CA ILE A 243 4.79 -3.84 -5.55
C ILE A 243 4.57 -2.94 -4.31
N ALA A 244 3.65 -3.34 -3.43
CA ALA A 244 3.09 -2.60 -2.30
C ALA A 244 2.58 -1.21 -2.70
N PRO A 245 1.42 -1.13 -3.40
CA PRO A 245 0.89 0.12 -3.91
C PRO A 245 0.33 1.01 -2.79
N ALA A 246 0.57 2.31 -2.86
CA ALA A 246 0.10 3.27 -1.87
C ALA A 246 -0.82 4.30 -2.55
N GLY A 247 -0.63 5.60 -2.30
CA GLY A 247 -1.47 6.66 -2.83
C GLY A 247 -1.53 6.68 -4.36
N ILE A 248 -2.70 7.04 -4.86
CA ILE A 248 -3.02 7.19 -6.28
C ILE A 248 -3.66 8.54 -6.57
N GLU A 249 -3.42 9.07 -7.76
CA GLU A 249 -4.00 10.34 -8.23
C GLU A 249 -4.39 10.24 -9.70
N PHE A 250 -5.50 10.86 -10.12
CA PHE A 250 -5.88 10.90 -11.52
C PHE A 250 -5.23 12.10 -12.22
N TYR A 251 -4.46 11.82 -13.28
CA TYR A 251 -3.81 12.85 -14.08
C TYR A 251 -4.54 13.08 -15.41
N ASN A 252 -5.02 14.31 -15.59
CA ASN A 252 -5.55 14.81 -16.87
C ASN A 252 -5.01 16.20 -17.24
N GLY A 253 -3.85 16.58 -16.68
CA GLY A 253 -3.25 17.89 -16.85
C GLY A 253 -2.70 18.15 -18.27
N ALA A 254 -2.59 19.42 -18.64
CA ALA A 254 -1.96 19.83 -19.90
C ALA A 254 -0.43 20.01 -19.79
N ALA A 255 0.12 20.08 -18.58
CA ALA A 255 1.56 20.29 -18.37
C ALA A 255 2.39 19.12 -18.93
N ILE A 256 1.93 17.88 -18.73
CA ILE A 256 2.53 16.65 -19.25
C ILE A 256 1.47 15.94 -20.11
N PRO A 257 1.23 16.39 -21.36
CA PRO A 257 0.18 15.84 -22.22
C PRO A 257 0.28 14.33 -22.42
N GLU A 258 1.50 13.80 -22.47
CA GLU A 258 1.80 12.39 -22.58
C GLU A 258 1.34 11.59 -21.36
N TRP A 259 0.95 12.21 -20.24
CA TRP A 259 0.39 11.58 -19.05
C TRP A 259 -1.13 11.73 -18.92
N ARG A 260 -1.82 12.46 -19.80
CA ARG A 260 -3.30 12.58 -19.77
C ARG A 260 -4.03 11.23 -19.72
N ASN A 261 -5.15 11.21 -19.00
CA ASN A 261 -5.98 10.02 -18.78
C ASN A 261 -5.18 8.86 -18.17
N ALA A 262 -4.48 9.14 -17.07
CA ALA A 262 -3.70 8.13 -16.35
C ALA A 262 -3.98 8.15 -14.85
N ILE A 263 -3.82 7.00 -14.21
CA ILE A 263 -3.65 6.92 -12.76
C ILE A 263 -2.16 6.98 -12.45
N LEU A 264 -1.76 7.93 -11.62
CA LEU A 264 -0.45 7.97 -11.00
C LEU A 264 -0.50 7.10 -9.75
N LEU A 265 0.44 6.18 -9.60
CA LEU A 265 0.49 5.24 -8.50
C LEU A 265 1.87 5.23 -7.85
N THR A 266 1.92 5.51 -6.56
CA THR A 266 3.15 5.38 -5.76
C THR A 266 3.29 3.97 -5.22
N THR A 267 4.52 3.48 -5.10
CA THR A 267 4.80 2.17 -4.52
C THR A 267 5.83 2.21 -3.42
N LEU A 268 5.57 1.40 -2.40
CA LEU A 268 6.39 1.27 -1.21
C LEU A 268 7.51 0.26 -1.43
N LYS A 269 7.22 -0.92 -1.98
CA LYS A 269 8.21 -2.00 -2.09
C LYS A 269 9.10 -1.82 -3.32
N THR A 270 8.51 -1.54 -4.49
CA THR A 270 9.33 -1.29 -5.70
C THR A 270 9.93 0.11 -5.74
N GLN A 271 9.51 1.04 -4.86
CA GLN A 271 10.11 2.36 -4.72
C GLN A 271 10.00 3.17 -6.03
N THR A 272 8.80 3.19 -6.62
CA THR A 272 8.56 3.72 -7.97
C THR A 272 7.30 4.58 -8.03
N LEU A 273 7.27 5.55 -8.96
CA LEU A 273 6.05 6.19 -9.44
C LEU A 273 5.63 5.50 -10.74
N ARG A 274 4.41 4.99 -10.81
CA ARG A 274 3.84 4.32 -11.99
C ARG A 274 2.81 5.23 -12.64
N VAL A 275 2.84 5.31 -13.96
CA VAL A 275 1.87 6.04 -14.78
C VAL A 275 1.07 5.00 -15.56
N LEU A 276 -0.17 4.79 -15.13
CA LEU A 276 -1.07 3.76 -15.65
C LEU A 276 -2.05 4.42 -16.62
N LYS A 277 -1.80 4.30 -17.91
CA LYS A 277 -2.67 4.85 -18.95
C LYS A 277 -3.97 4.10 -19.01
N LEU A 278 -5.07 4.85 -19.00
CA LEU A 278 -6.40 4.29 -19.14
C LEU A 278 -6.86 4.32 -20.60
N ASN A 279 -7.73 3.39 -20.97
CA ASN A 279 -8.55 3.53 -22.18
C ASN A 279 -9.49 4.75 -22.06
N SER A 280 -10.17 5.11 -23.15
CA SER A 280 -11.07 6.28 -23.18
C SER A 280 -12.22 6.20 -22.17
N GLY A 281 -12.69 5.00 -21.85
CA GLY A 281 -13.75 4.77 -20.87
C GLY A 281 -13.29 4.80 -19.41
N GLY A 282 -11.98 4.74 -19.15
CA GLY A 282 -11.44 4.58 -17.80
C GLY A 282 -11.62 3.17 -17.22
N THR A 283 -11.87 2.16 -18.04
CA THR A 283 -12.25 0.80 -17.62
C THR A 283 -11.16 -0.24 -17.85
N ALA A 284 -9.99 0.15 -18.35
CA ALA A 284 -8.83 -0.73 -18.52
C ALA A 284 -7.53 0.07 -18.49
N VAL A 285 -6.46 -0.54 -17.95
CA VAL A 285 -5.09 -0.03 -18.09
C VAL A 285 -4.52 -0.54 -19.41
N VAL A 286 -4.12 0.37 -20.30
CA VAL A 286 -3.61 0.06 -21.65
C VAL A 286 -2.09 0.19 -21.77
N LYS A 287 -1.45 0.88 -20.83
CA LYS A 287 0.01 1.03 -20.79
C LYS A 287 0.45 1.36 -19.36
N GLU A 288 1.58 0.81 -18.95
CA GLU A 288 2.26 1.17 -17.70
C GLU A 288 3.65 1.72 -18.03
N GLU A 289 3.97 2.87 -17.43
CA GLU A 289 5.31 3.45 -17.44
C GLU A 289 5.80 3.67 -16.02
N ILE A 290 7.06 3.33 -15.75
CA ILE A 290 7.67 3.43 -14.43
C ILE A 290 8.55 4.68 -14.40
N TYR A 291 8.65 5.34 -13.26
CA TYR A 291 9.52 6.48 -13.00
C TYR A 291 10.04 6.40 -11.56
N LEU A 292 11.08 7.19 -11.25
CA LEU A 292 11.66 7.28 -9.89
C LEU A 292 12.22 5.97 -9.32
N ASP A 293 12.50 4.96 -10.15
CA ASP A 293 12.91 3.62 -9.71
C ASP A 293 14.05 3.67 -8.68
N LYS A 294 13.72 3.37 -7.42
CA LYS A 294 14.60 3.37 -6.24
C LYS A 294 15.33 4.69 -5.99
N ALA A 295 14.98 5.78 -6.69
CA ALA A 295 15.69 7.04 -6.63
C ALA A 295 15.56 7.73 -5.27
N TYR A 296 14.40 7.58 -4.63
CA TYR A 296 14.05 8.28 -3.38
C TYR A 296 13.61 7.34 -2.26
N GLY A 297 13.70 6.03 -2.46
CA GLY A 297 13.17 5.06 -1.51
C GLY A 297 11.67 4.85 -1.67
N ARG A 298 11.00 4.49 -0.58
CA ARG A 298 9.58 4.14 -0.54
C ARG A 298 8.74 5.38 -0.84
N LEU A 299 7.80 5.29 -1.77
CA LEU A 299 6.88 6.39 -2.11
C LEU A 299 5.49 6.10 -1.54
N ARG A 300 4.86 7.10 -0.94
CA ARG A 300 3.64 6.92 -0.12
C ARG A 300 2.40 7.57 -0.72
N ASP A 301 2.52 8.79 -1.19
CA ASP A 301 1.38 9.49 -1.74
C ASP A 301 1.75 10.40 -2.89
N VAL A 302 0.76 10.74 -3.70
CA VAL A 302 0.90 11.59 -4.88
C VAL A 302 -0.30 12.52 -4.98
N VAL A 303 -0.05 13.79 -5.30
CA VAL A 303 -1.10 14.77 -5.56
C VAL A 303 -0.71 15.66 -6.74
N VAL A 304 -1.72 16.11 -7.50
CA VAL A 304 -1.52 16.95 -8.68
C VAL A 304 -2.08 18.35 -8.44
N SER A 305 -1.30 19.38 -8.76
CA SER A 305 -1.77 20.77 -8.70
C SER A 305 -2.67 21.11 -9.89
N PRO A 306 -3.49 22.18 -9.80
CA PRO A 306 -4.25 22.70 -10.95
C PRO A 306 -3.37 23.07 -12.15
N ALA A 307 -2.09 23.41 -11.93
CA ALA A 307 -1.13 23.71 -12.99
C ALA A 307 -0.61 22.44 -13.69
N GLY A 308 -0.88 21.25 -13.15
CA GLY A 308 -0.42 19.97 -13.66
C GLY A 308 0.96 19.52 -13.15
N ASP A 309 1.47 20.17 -12.10
CA ASP A 309 2.66 19.69 -11.38
C ASP A 309 2.28 18.56 -10.45
N ILE A 310 3.18 17.60 -10.28
CA ILE A 310 2.97 16.42 -9.45
C ILE A 310 3.83 16.55 -8.20
N TYR A 311 3.28 16.19 -7.05
CA TYR A 311 4.00 16.15 -5.78
C TYR A 311 3.92 14.75 -5.21
N VAL A 312 5.06 14.21 -4.78
CA VAL A 312 5.18 12.84 -4.27
C VAL A 312 5.81 12.86 -2.87
N SER A 313 5.24 12.10 -1.94
CA SER A 313 5.82 11.91 -0.60
C SER A 313 6.62 10.61 -0.50
N THR A 314 7.69 10.65 0.32
CA THR A 314 8.46 9.45 0.68
C THR A 314 7.99 8.87 2.02
N SER A 315 8.31 7.60 2.30
CA SER A 315 7.94 6.87 3.52
C SER A 315 9.09 5.98 4.02
N ASN A 316 10.28 6.58 4.08
CA ASN A 316 11.53 5.95 4.48
C ASN A 316 11.73 5.94 5.99
N LYS A 317 10.98 6.74 6.76
CA LYS A 317 10.95 6.70 8.23
C LYS A 317 9.79 5.87 8.79
N ASP A 318 9.11 5.10 7.93
CA ASP A 318 8.13 4.15 8.41
C ASP A 318 8.81 2.93 9.06
N TRP A 319 8.00 1.99 9.53
CA TRP A 319 8.49 0.80 10.23
C TRP A 319 9.26 -0.19 9.35
N ASN A 320 9.22 -0.06 8.02
CA ASN A 320 9.82 -1.00 7.09
C ASN A 320 10.68 -0.30 6.02
N PRO A 321 11.72 0.45 6.42
CA PRO A 321 12.58 1.14 5.48
C PRO A 321 13.24 0.16 4.50
N ALA A 322 13.47 0.65 3.28
CA ALA A 322 14.30 -0.04 2.29
C ALA A 322 15.77 0.02 2.70
N GLU A 323 16.59 -0.87 2.15
CA GLU A 323 18.03 -0.87 2.37
C GLU A 323 18.65 0.49 1.99
N GLY A 324 19.54 1.00 2.84
CA GLY A 324 20.17 2.30 2.65
C GLY A 324 19.31 3.52 3.04
N PHE A 325 18.11 3.30 3.57
CA PHE A 325 17.21 4.34 4.09
C PHE A 325 16.93 4.16 5.59
N PRO A 326 16.50 5.22 6.32
CA PRO A 326 16.28 6.59 5.84
C PRO A 326 17.58 7.36 5.58
N LYS A 327 17.51 8.36 4.69
CA LYS A 327 18.54 9.40 4.55
C LYS A 327 18.28 10.55 5.54
N PRO A 328 19.28 11.38 5.90
CA PRO A 328 19.10 12.48 6.85
C PRO A 328 17.99 13.48 6.50
N THR A 329 17.70 13.65 5.21
CA THR A 329 16.67 14.58 4.70
C THR A 329 15.29 13.93 4.56
N ASP A 330 15.15 12.64 4.83
CA ASP A 330 13.86 11.97 4.77
C ASP A 330 12.98 12.37 5.97
N ASP A 331 11.66 12.18 5.93
CA ASP A 331 10.89 12.02 4.68
C ASP A 331 10.71 13.36 3.97
N ARG A 332 10.37 13.30 2.68
CA ARG A 332 10.34 14.45 1.77
C ARG A 332 9.01 14.56 1.05
N ILE A 333 8.70 15.78 0.64
CA ILE A 333 7.76 16.06 -0.46
C ILE A 333 8.58 16.57 -1.65
N ILE A 334 8.49 15.86 -2.76
CA ILE A 334 9.24 16.06 -4.00
C ILE A 334 8.27 16.62 -5.05
N ARG A 335 8.70 17.61 -5.84
CA ARG A 335 7.92 18.17 -6.95
C ARG A 335 8.49 17.65 -8.27
N LEU A 336 7.61 17.20 -9.14
CA LEU A 336 7.86 16.83 -10.52
C LEU A 336 7.10 17.80 -11.40
N TYR A 337 7.78 18.41 -12.35
CA TYR A 337 7.17 19.35 -13.28
C TYR A 337 7.89 19.28 -14.62
N ARG A 338 7.19 19.68 -15.68
CA ARG A 338 7.78 19.77 -17.00
C ARG A 338 8.62 21.04 -17.11
N ILE A 339 9.90 20.86 -17.41
CA ILE A 339 10.81 21.96 -17.75
C ILE A 339 10.41 22.51 -19.12
N LYS A 340 10.15 23.83 -19.20
CA LYS A 340 9.85 24.49 -20.48
C LYS A 340 11.14 24.81 -21.22
N LYS A 341 11.08 24.78 -22.56
CA LYS A 341 12.22 25.19 -23.40
C LYS A 341 12.59 26.65 -23.06
N GLY A 342 13.86 26.87 -22.70
CA GLY A 342 14.37 28.20 -22.32
C GLY A 342 14.11 28.59 -20.85
N GLU A 343 13.52 27.72 -20.04
CA GLU A 343 13.36 27.97 -18.60
C GLU A 343 14.73 27.96 -17.90
N THR A 344 15.04 29.04 -17.17
CA THR A 344 16.24 29.11 -16.34
C THR A 344 16.04 28.27 -15.08
N ILE A 345 16.83 27.22 -14.94
CA ILE A 345 16.74 26.32 -13.80
C ILE A 345 17.78 26.70 -12.75
N THR A 346 17.32 27.21 -11.60
CA THR A 346 18.18 27.71 -10.52
C THR A 346 18.79 26.60 -9.66
N LYS A 347 18.24 25.38 -9.71
CA LYS A 347 18.77 24.19 -9.06
C LYS A 347 18.72 23.02 -10.03
N ALA A 348 19.88 22.45 -10.38
CA ALA A 348 19.98 21.32 -11.31
C ALA A 348 18.95 20.23 -10.95
N PRO A 349 17.93 20.01 -11.80
CA PRO A 349 16.91 19.02 -11.53
C PRO A 349 17.47 17.65 -11.87
N THR A 350 17.03 16.63 -11.13
CA THR A 350 17.20 15.26 -11.60
C THR A 350 16.29 15.09 -12.81
N GLN A 351 16.87 14.92 -14.00
CA GLN A 351 16.09 14.54 -15.17
C GLN A 351 15.53 13.14 -14.95
N ILE A 352 14.22 13.00 -15.15
CA ILE A 352 13.53 11.73 -14.93
C ILE A 352 13.03 11.27 -16.28
N THR A 353 13.77 10.35 -16.89
CA THR A 353 13.28 9.60 -18.04
C THR A 353 12.53 8.38 -17.53
N ALA A 354 11.48 7.96 -18.24
CA ALA A 354 10.97 6.62 -18.05
C ALA A 354 12.14 5.65 -18.31
N PRO A 355 12.36 4.61 -17.48
CA PRO A 355 13.20 3.50 -17.86
C PRO A 355 12.74 3.00 -19.22
N ALA A 356 13.68 2.62 -20.08
CA ALA A 356 13.33 1.80 -21.24
C ALA A 356 12.51 0.60 -20.73
N THR A 357 11.42 0.26 -21.42
CA THR A 357 10.55 -0.90 -21.15
C THR A 357 11.37 -2.04 -20.56
N GLN A 358 11.07 -2.41 -19.31
CA GLN A 358 11.84 -3.32 -18.45
C GLN A 358 12.87 -4.16 -19.24
N ALA A 359 14.08 -3.60 -19.40
CA ALA A 359 15.23 -4.45 -19.66
C ALA A 359 15.41 -5.25 -18.37
N THR A 360 15.28 -6.57 -18.47
CA THR A 360 15.72 -7.53 -17.47
C THR A 360 16.99 -7.02 -16.80
N ALA A 361 16.97 -6.91 -15.47
CA ALA A 361 18.04 -6.33 -14.68
C ALA A 361 19.41 -6.84 -15.16
N SER A 362 20.27 -5.91 -15.59
CA SER A 362 21.66 -6.19 -15.97
C SER A 362 22.44 -6.54 -14.70
N ALA A 363 23.00 -7.75 -14.69
CA ALA A 363 23.86 -8.27 -13.65
C ALA A 363 25.23 -7.57 -13.69
N ALA A 364 25.61 -6.93 -12.58
CA ALA A 364 27.02 -6.74 -12.27
C ALA A 364 27.61 -8.08 -11.77
N PRO A 365 28.84 -8.44 -12.14
CA PRO A 365 29.36 -9.77 -11.89
C PRO A 365 29.84 -9.91 -10.45
N LEU A 366 29.30 -10.89 -9.72
CA LEU A 366 29.87 -11.39 -8.47
C LEU A 366 29.85 -12.92 -8.50
N ALA A 367 31.03 -13.50 -8.33
CA ALA A 367 31.27 -14.93 -8.35
C ALA A 367 30.68 -15.62 -7.10
N LEU A 368 29.71 -16.51 -7.32
CA LEU A 368 29.19 -17.54 -6.42
C LEU A 368 28.60 -18.66 -7.33
N PRO A 369 28.63 -19.93 -6.93
CA PRO A 369 28.34 -21.06 -7.82
C PRO A 369 26.92 -21.01 -8.39
N ASP A 370 26.74 -21.57 -9.59
CA ASP A 370 25.52 -21.58 -10.42
C ASP A 370 24.24 -22.11 -9.72
N LEU A 371 24.36 -22.66 -8.51
CA LEU A 371 23.27 -23.21 -7.71
C LEU A 371 22.49 -22.16 -6.87
N VAL A 372 23.01 -20.94 -6.70
CA VAL A 372 22.51 -19.99 -5.66
C VAL A 372 21.84 -18.73 -6.26
N ILE A 373 22.17 -18.36 -7.50
CA ILE A 373 21.66 -17.14 -8.15
C ILE A 373 20.14 -17.20 -8.39
N PRO A 374 19.55 -18.28 -8.96
CA PRO A 374 18.10 -18.35 -9.16
C PRO A 374 17.32 -18.18 -7.85
N GLY A 375 17.80 -18.82 -6.77
CA GLY A 375 17.18 -18.72 -5.46
C GLY A 375 17.27 -17.32 -4.85
N LYS A 376 18.38 -16.61 -5.08
CA LYS A 376 18.51 -15.21 -4.65
C LYS A 376 17.49 -14.31 -5.35
N ILE A 377 17.25 -14.51 -6.64
CA ILE A 377 16.28 -13.70 -7.40
C ILE A 377 14.88 -13.85 -6.79
N VAL A 378 14.46 -15.09 -6.53
CA VAL A 378 13.17 -15.37 -5.88
C VAL A 378 13.14 -14.78 -4.46
N TYR A 379 14.23 -14.88 -3.69
CA TYR A 379 14.34 -14.29 -2.36
C TYR A 379 14.16 -12.76 -2.39
N ASP A 380 14.87 -12.09 -3.28
CA ASP A 380 14.80 -10.63 -3.46
C ASP A 380 13.39 -10.17 -3.87
N GLN A 381 12.67 -11.00 -4.61
CA GLN A 381 11.30 -10.71 -5.04
C GLN A 381 10.27 -10.90 -3.93
N TYR A 382 10.34 -12.02 -3.21
CA TYR A 382 9.23 -12.46 -2.35
C TYR A 382 9.54 -12.38 -0.85
N CYS A 383 10.80 -12.54 -0.46
CA CYS A 383 11.18 -12.73 0.94
C CYS A 383 11.81 -11.48 1.56
N VAL A 384 12.55 -10.69 0.77
CA VAL A 384 13.39 -9.58 1.29
C VAL A 384 12.60 -8.48 2.00
N SER A 385 11.33 -8.26 1.64
CA SER A 385 10.49 -7.23 2.29
C SER A 385 10.20 -7.52 3.75
N CYS A 386 10.24 -8.80 4.14
CA CYS A 386 9.98 -9.27 5.51
C CYS A 386 11.27 -9.70 6.20
N HIS A 387 12.09 -10.51 5.52
CA HIS A 387 13.29 -11.11 6.09
C HIS A 387 14.58 -10.30 5.88
N LYS A 388 14.52 -9.23 5.10
CA LYS A 388 15.65 -8.33 4.77
C LYS A 388 16.77 -9.02 3.98
N SER A 389 17.62 -8.22 3.34
CA SER A 389 18.72 -8.74 2.50
C SER A 389 19.78 -9.46 3.34
N ASP A 390 19.93 -9.07 4.61
CA ASP A 390 20.79 -9.71 5.58
C ASP A 390 20.16 -10.93 6.27
N GLY A 391 18.87 -11.22 6.07
CA GLY A 391 18.18 -12.33 6.72
C GLY A 391 17.90 -12.11 8.22
N LEU A 392 18.06 -10.89 8.74
CA LEU A 392 17.78 -10.56 10.15
C LEU A 392 16.30 -10.24 10.42
N GLY A 393 15.50 -10.08 9.37
CA GLY A 393 14.09 -9.73 9.50
C GLY A 393 13.87 -8.31 10.01
N VAL A 394 12.68 -8.08 10.56
CA VAL A 394 12.31 -6.81 11.19
C VAL A 394 12.06 -7.11 12.66
N ALA A 395 12.84 -6.49 13.54
CA ALA A 395 12.75 -6.69 14.98
C ALA A 395 11.29 -6.68 15.47
N GLU A 396 10.94 -7.68 16.30
CA GLU A 396 9.60 -7.87 16.90
C GLU A 396 8.44 -8.05 15.91
N THR A 397 8.73 -8.11 14.60
CA THR A 397 7.72 -8.12 13.55
C THR A 397 7.89 -9.33 12.65
N PHE A 398 9.01 -9.45 11.97
CA PHE A 398 9.32 -10.58 11.10
C PHE A 398 10.58 -11.27 11.58
N PRO A 399 10.57 -12.59 11.79
CA PRO A 399 11.67 -13.30 12.40
C PRO A 399 12.94 -13.28 11.53
N PRO A 400 14.13 -13.29 12.14
CA PRO A 400 15.37 -13.56 11.42
C PRO A 400 15.33 -14.99 10.88
N LEU A 401 15.86 -15.18 9.68
CA LEU A 401 16.16 -16.50 9.13
C LEU A 401 17.44 -17.07 9.76
N GLN A 402 18.38 -16.20 10.15
CA GLN A 402 19.63 -16.59 10.78
C GLN A 402 19.40 -17.20 12.17
N GLY A 403 19.77 -18.48 12.33
CA GLY A 403 19.62 -19.22 13.58
C GLY A 403 18.18 -19.63 13.91
N ALA A 404 17.27 -19.58 12.93
CA ALA A 404 15.95 -20.16 13.06
C ALA A 404 16.01 -21.68 12.83
N GLU A 405 15.45 -22.47 13.75
CA GLU A 405 15.45 -23.94 13.66
C GLU A 405 14.78 -24.45 12.38
N GLN A 406 13.74 -23.74 11.93
CA GLN A 406 12.99 -24.03 10.70
C GLN A 406 13.89 -23.98 9.46
N VAL A 407 14.90 -23.10 9.44
CA VAL A 407 15.85 -23.02 8.33
C VAL A 407 16.74 -24.26 8.29
N GLY A 408 17.00 -24.90 9.44
CA GLY A 408 17.75 -26.17 9.54
C GLY A 408 16.97 -27.40 9.03
N ASP A 409 15.64 -27.42 9.17
CA ASP A 409 14.78 -28.54 8.76
C ASP A 409 14.18 -28.34 7.35
N LYS A 410 14.60 -29.18 6.39
CA LYS A 410 14.11 -29.12 5.00
C LYS A 410 12.60 -29.30 4.90
N ASN A 411 12.04 -30.26 5.64
CA ASN A 411 10.63 -30.61 5.54
C ASN A 411 9.75 -29.52 6.15
N ALA A 412 10.18 -28.97 7.29
CA ALA A 412 9.50 -27.82 7.88
C ALA A 412 9.52 -26.63 6.92
N LEU A 413 10.67 -26.32 6.33
CA LEU A 413 10.83 -25.17 5.44
C LEU A 413 9.99 -25.28 4.15
N ILE A 414 9.92 -26.48 3.54
CA ILE A 414 9.06 -26.73 2.38
C ILE A 414 7.58 -26.56 2.75
N LYS A 415 7.16 -27.10 3.90
CA LYS A 415 5.76 -26.96 4.37
C LYS A 415 5.38 -25.50 4.64
N ILE A 416 6.28 -24.74 5.26
CA ILE A 416 6.09 -23.30 5.50
C ILE A 416 5.94 -22.55 4.17
N MET A 417 6.76 -22.84 3.17
CA MET A 417 6.63 -22.20 1.85
C MET A 417 5.31 -22.52 1.16
N LEU A 418 4.83 -23.77 1.26
CA LEU A 418 3.59 -24.19 0.59
C LEU A 418 2.33 -23.70 1.30
N ASN A 419 2.34 -23.62 2.63
CA ASN A 419 1.12 -23.39 3.41
C ASN A 419 1.09 -22.05 4.14
N GLY A 420 2.20 -21.29 4.09
CA GLY A 420 2.42 -20.16 4.96
C GLY A 420 2.69 -20.59 6.41
N LEU A 421 2.72 -19.60 7.31
CA LEU A 421 2.91 -19.82 8.74
C LEU A 421 2.07 -18.81 9.52
N SER A 422 1.34 -19.29 10.51
CA SER A 422 0.51 -18.48 11.41
C SER A 422 0.71 -18.93 12.85
N GLY A 423 0.49 -18.01 13.79
CA GLY A 423 0.68 -18.26 15.22
C GLY A 423 2.08 -17.90 15.73
N PRO A 424 2.29 -17.94 17.05
CA PRO A 424 3.53 -17.50 17.66
C PRO A 424 4.69 -18.46 17.35
N VAL A 425 5.81 -17.89 16.91
CA VAL A 425 7.08 -18.58 16.64
C VAL A 425 8.17 -17.91 17.44
N LYS A 426 9.03 -18.68 18.09
CA LYS A 426 10.19 -18.15 18.83
C LYS A 426 11.47 -18.35 18.03
N VAL A 427 12.22 -17.27 17.87
CA VAL A 427 13.59 -17.32 17.31
C VAL A 427 14.52 -16.60 18.26
N LYS A 428 15.54 -17.29 18.76
CA LYS A 428 16.50 -16.76 19.75
C LYS A 428 15.82 -16.13 20.99
N GLY A 429 14.72 -16.73 21.46
CA GLY A 429 13.98 -16.26 22.63
C GLY A 429 13.00 -15.11 22.39
N VAL A 430 12.98 -14.51 21.19
CA VAL A 430 12.02 -13.48 20.80
C VAL A 430 10.83 -14.14 20.11
N GLU A 431 9.61 -13.76 20.51
CA GLU A 431 8.37 -14.25 19.91
C GLU A 431 7.93 -13.37 18.74
N TYR A 432 7.53 -14.01 17.65
CA TYR A 432 7.02 -13.40 16.43
C TYR A 432 5.66 -14.02 16.12
N ASN A 433 4.67 -13.19 15.81
CA ASN A 433 3.30 -13.64 15.55
C ASN A 433 2.70 -12.97 14.31
N GLN A 434 3.55 -12.51 13.38
CA GLN A 434 3.08 -12.05 12.07
C GLN A 434 2.85 -13.25 11.16
N GLN A 435 1.76 -13.21 10.39
CA GLN A 435 1.46 -14.21 9.38
C GLN A 435 2.50 -14.14 8.25
N MET A 436 3.06 -15.29 7.91
CA MET A 436 3.81 -15.49 6.68
C MET A 436 2.84 -16.03 5.62
N PRO A 437 2.71 -15.36 4.46
CA PRO A 437 1.84 -15.82 3.40
C PRO A 437 2.34 -17.14 2.79
N ALA A 438 1.44 -17.87 2.14
CA ALA A 438 1.79 -19.05 1.37
C ALA A 438 2.39 -18.65 0.01
N PHE A 439 3.36 -19.42 -0.47
CA PHE A 439 4.02 -19.22 -1.76
C PHE A 439 3.76 -20.41 -2.71
N ALA A 440 2.66 -21.13 -2.52
CA ALA A 440 2.28 -22.26 -3.37
C ALA A 440 2.03 -21.86 -4.83
N PHE A 441 1.85 -20.58 -5.15
CA PHE A 441 1.76 -20.11 -6.54
C PHE A 441 3.10 -20.23 -7.30
N LEU A 442 4.23 -20.31 -6.59
CA LEU A 442 5.54 -20.55 -7.20
C LEU A 442 5.66 -21.99 -7.71
N SER A 443 6.45 -22.19 -8.76
CA SER A 443 6.78 -23.53 -9.23
C SER A 443 7.61 -24.32 -8.21
N ASP A 444 7.58 -25.65 -8.29
CA ASP A 444 8.39 -26.51 -7.41
C ASP A 444 9.89 -26.19 -7.51
N LYS A 445 10.35 -25.78 -8.71
CA LYS A 445 11.74 -25.39 -8.93
C LYS A 445 12.07 -24.07 -8.23
N GLU A 446 11.22 -23.05 -8.34
CA GLU A 446 11.46 -21.76 -7.67
C GLU A 446 11.49 -21.92 -6.15
N ILE A 447 10.60 -22.75 -5.58
CA ILE A 447 10.61 -23.06 -4.15
C ILE A 447 11.91 -23.79 -3.78
N ALA A 448 12.34 -24.80 -4.55
CA ALA A 448 13.58 -25.51 -4.29
C ALA A 448 14.81 -24.57 -4.35
N ASP A 449 14.87 -23.69 -5.35
CA ASP A 449 15.96 -22.74 -5.54
C ASP A 449 16.02 -21.72 -4.38
N VAL A 450 14.90 -21.09 -4.01
CA VAL A 450 14.88 -20.08 -2.93
C VAL A 450 15.19 -20.69 -1.57
N LEU A 451 14.69 -21.90 -1.29
CA LEU A 451 14.99 -22.57 -0.04
C LEU A 451 16.45 -23.04 0.02
N THR A 452 17.03 -23.43 -1.11
CA THR A 452 18.47 -23.69 -1.22
C THR A 452 19.28 -22.43 -0.93
N TYR A 453 18.89 -21.28 -1.49
CA TYR A 453 19.52 -19.99 -1.18
C TYR A 453 19.43 -19.65 0.32
N VAL A 454 18.24 -19.74 0.92
CA VAL A 454 18.02 -19.41 2.34
C VAL A 454 18.87 -20.30 3.25
N ARG A 455 18.89 -21.61 2.99
CA ARG A 455 19.69 -22.56 3.76
C ARG A 455 21.20 -22.32 3.61
N TYR A 456 21.64 -22.03 2.39
CA TYR A 456 23.04 -21.76 2.13
C TYR A 456 23.50 -20.42 2.75
N GLN A 457 22.68 -19.38 2.64
CA GLN A 457 23.06 -18.03 3.05
C GLN A 457 22.83 -17.77 4.55
N PHE A 458 21.75 -18.28 5.12
CA PHE A 458 21.31 -17.97 6.48
C PHE A 458 21.25 -19.19 7.42
N GLY A 459 21.44 -20.40 6.90
CA GLY A 459 21.39 -21.65 7.64
C GLY A 459 22.72 -22.39 7.71
N ASP A 460 23.82 -21.70 8.00
CA ASP A 460 25.16 -22.29 8.18
C ASP A 460 25.63 -23.18 7.02
N LYS A 461 25.34 -22.76 5.78
CA LYS A 461 25.70 -23.50 4.55
C LYS A 461 25.05 -24.89 4.48
N ALA A 462 23.88 -25.06 5.08
CA ALA A 462 23.14 -26.33 5.06
C ALA A 462 22.81 -26.80 3.64
N SER A 463 22.61 -28.12 3.48
CA SER A 463 22.35 -28.76 2.19
C SER A 463 21.11 -28.22 1.48
N GLY A 464 21.18 -28.11 0.15
CA GLY A 464 20.09 -27.61 -0.68
C GLY A 464 18.86 -28.53 -0.72
N ILE A 465 17.78 -28.03 -1.31
CA ILE A 465 16.51 -28.74 -1.49
C ILE A 465 16.34 -29.07 -2.97
N ALA A 466 16.03 -30.33 -3.29
CA ALA A 466 15.75 -30.75 -4.65
C ALA A 466 14.28 -30.52 -5.03
N THR A 467 14.01 -30.21 -6.30
CA THR A 467 12.65 -30.01 -6.84
C THR A 467 11.71 -31.16 -6.51
N VAL A 468 12.19 -32.41 -6.60
CA VAL A 468 11.38 -33.62 -6.30
C VAL A 468 10.92 -33.69 -4.84
N GLU A 469 11.69 -33.13 -3.90
CA GLU A 469 11.29 -33.04 -2.48
C GLU A 469 10.08 -32.10 -2.33
N VAL A 470 10.08 -30.98 -3.06
CA VAL A 470 8.96 -30.03 -3.09
C VAL A 470 7.74 -30.65 -3.76
N THR A 471 7.90 -31.28 -4.92
CA THR A 471 6.81 -31.96 -5.64
C THR A 471 6.12 -33.00 -4.77
N LYS A 472 6.90 -33.80 -4.03
CA LYS A 472 6.37 -34.80 -3.09
C LYS A 472 5.58 -34.15 -1.96
N ALA A 473 6.10 -33.09 -1.35
CA ALA A 473 5.41 -32.38 -0.27
C ALA A 473 4.10 -31.73 -0.74
N ARG A 474 4.11 -31.09 -1.92
CA ARG A 474 2.92 -30.47 -2.52
C ARG A 474 1.82 -31.49 -2.82
N GLY A 475 2.19 -32.68 -3.31
CA GLY A 475 1.24 -33.78 -3.53
C GLY A 475 0.63 -34.32 -2.25
N ALA A 476 1.37 -34.26 -1.13
CA ALA A 476 0.87 -34.69 0.18
C ALA A 476 -0.06 -33.67 0.84
N SER A 477 0.11 -32.37 0.60
CA SER A 477 -0.77 -31.30 1.11
C SER A 477 -2.16 -31.24 0.43
N LYS A 478 -2.36 -31.97 -0.67
CA LYS A 478 -3.64 -32.03 -1.42
C LYS A 478 -4.56 -33.17 -0.96
N LYS A 479 -4.14 -33.98 0.02
CA LYS A 479 -4.94 -34.99 0.70
C LYS A 479 -5.28 -34.49 2.10
#